data_AF-A0A945CXU5-F1
#
_entry.id   AF-A0A945CXU5-F1
#
_cell.length_a   1.000
_cell.length_b   1.000
_cell.length_c   1.000
_cell.angle_alpha   90.00
_cell.angle_beta   90.00
_cell.angle_gamma   90.00
#
_symmetry.space_group_name_H-M   'P 1'
#
loop_
_entity.id
_entity.type
_entity.pdbx_description
1 polymer ?
#
loop_
_entity_poly.entity_id
_entity_poly.type
_entity_poly.pdbx_seq_one_letter_code
_entity_poly.pdbx_strand_id
1 'polypeptide(L)' 'MERGPLLEILHDMVGTNKELSMMFYGKDNELEIMDVEFVEKLTSSQGIHIKTKANNIWIDSSHVSAAWQVRDDI' A
#
# COMPACT_ATOMS: atom_id res chain seq x y z
N MET A 1 -0.22 1.92 -17.28
CA MET A 1 0.89 1.95 -16.30
C MET A 1 0.83 0.66 -15.52
N GLU A 2 1.90 -0.14 -15.55
CA GLU A 2 1.91 -1.44 -14.87
C GLU A 2 1.74 -1.25 -13.35
N ARG A 3 0.83 -2.01 -12.74
CA ARG A 3 0.56 -2.00 -11.29
C ARG A 3 1.67 -2.68 -10.46
N GLY A 4 2.76 -3.06 -11.13
CA GLY A 4 3.88 -3.83 -10.59
C GLY A 4 4.44 -3.24 -9.29
N PRO A 5 4.90 -1.98 -9.25
CA PRO A 5 5.75 -1.55 -8.15
C PRO A 5 5.01 -1.45 -6.82
N LEU A 6 3.75 -0.98 -6.77
CA LEU A 6 3.04 -0.85 -5.49
C LEU A 6 2.69 -2.23 -4.89
N LEU A 7 2.17 -3.15 -5.70
CA LEU A 7 1.80 -4.47 -5.20
C LEU A 7 3.04 -5.27 -4.79
N GLU A 8 4.13 -5.16 -5.55
CA GLU A 8 5.43 -5.75 -5.21
C GLU A 8 5.97 -5.18 -3.89
N ILE A 9 5.98 -3.86 -3.72
CA ILE A 9 6.39 -3.21 -2.46
C ILE A 9 5.55 -3.73 -1.29
N LEU A 10 4.22 -3.76 -1.44
CA LEU A 10 3.34 -4.21 -0.37
C LEU A 10 3.57 -5.68 -0.01
N HIS A 11 3.84 -6.55 -1.00
CA HIS A 11 4.23 -7.94 -0.74
C HIS A 11 5.58 -8.04 -0.03
N ASP A 12 6.56 -7.22 -0.40
CA ASP A 12 7.88 -7.15 0.26
C ASP A 12 7.80 -6.63 1.69
N MET A 13 6.74 -5.90 2.05
CA MET A 13 6.52 -5.41 3.41
C MET A 13 5.94 -6.48 4.35
N VAL A 14 5.39 -7.58 3.84
CA VAL A 14 4.71 -8.61 4.66
C VAL A 14 5.70 -9.22 5.65
N GLY A 15 5.40 -9.11 6.95
CA GLY A 15 6.23 -9.64 8.02
C GLY A 15 7.52 -8.85 8.30
N THR A 16 7.66 -7.66 7.70
CA THR A 16 8.80 -6.75 7.93
C THR A 16 8.38 -5.54 8.77
N ASN A 17 9.36 -4.76 9.21
CA ASN A 17 9.18 -3.45 9.86
C ASN A 17 9.22 -2.29 8.85
N LYS A 18 9.09 -2.56 7.55
CA LYS A 18 9.09 -1.52 6.52
C LYS A 18 7.87 -0.62 6.67
N GLU A 19 8.08 0.66 6.38
CA GLU A 19 7.04 1.67 6.41
C GLU A 19 6.82 2.26 5.01
N LEU A 20 5.56 2.41 4.62
CA LEU A 20 5.16 2.97 3.34
C LEU A 20 4.27 4.19 3.57
N SER A 21 4.78 5.36 3.19
CA SER A 21 4.01 6.59 3.08
C SER A 21 3.44 6.73 1.69
N MET A 22 2.11 6.94 1.60
CA MET A 22 1.40 7.16 0.34
C MET A 22 0.65 8.49 0.36
N MET A 23 0.86 9.30 -0.68
CA MET A 23 0.11 10.55 -0.89
C MET A 23 -0.91 10.36 -2.01
N PHE A 24 -2.18 10.70 -1.78
CA PHE A 24 -3.22 10.63 -2.82
C PHE A 24 -3.38 11.99 -3.51
N TYR A 25 -3.24 12.03 -4.84
CA TYR A 25 -3.43 13.28 -5.60
C TYR A 25 -4.82 13.88 -5.35
N GLY A 26 -4.87 15.17 -5.00
CA GLY A 26 -6.12 15.89 -4.73
C GLY A 26 -6.72 15.66 -3.35
N LYS A 27 -6.02 14.95 -2.44
CA LYS A 27 -6.37 14.87 -1.02
C LYS A 27 -5.16 15.29 -0.17
N ASP A 28 -5.41 16.12 0.84
CA ASP A 28 -4.38 16.55 1.80
C ASP A 28 -4.06 15.50 2.88
N ASN A 29 -4.51 14.25 2.69
CA ASN A 29 -4.34 13.18 3.66
C ASN A 29 -3.28 12.18 3.17
N GLU A 30 -2.21 12.07 3.94
CA GLU A 30 -1.22 11.00 3.84
C GLU A 30 -1.79 9.70 4.44
N LEU A 31 -1.45 8.57 3.82
CA LEU A 31 -1.72 7.24 4.37
C LEU A 31 -0.39 6.57 4.66
N GLU A 32 -0.19 6.23 5.93
CA GLU A 32 0.94 5.41 6.37
C GLU A 32 0.50 3.95 6.50
N ILE A 33 1.32 3.05 5.96
CA ILE A 33 1.13 1.60 6.03
C ILE A 33 2.36 0.99 6.68
N MET A 34 2.15 0.25 7.76
CA MET A 34 3.19 -0.38 8.58
C MET A 34 2.69 -1.74 9.07
N ASP A 35 3.62 -2.58 9.56
CA ASP A 35 3.28 -3.88 10.19
C ASP A 35 2.35 -4.75 9.31
N VAL A 36 2.68 -4.86 8.02
CA VAL A 36 1.85 -5.56 7.04
C VAL A 36 1.88 -7.07 7.33
N GLU A 37 0.70 -7.67 7.46
CA GLU A 37 0.52 -9.11 7.70
C GLU A 37 0.08 -9.85 6.43
N PHE A 38 -0.68 -9.20 5.56
CA PHE A 38 -1.25 -9.82 4.38
C PHE A 38 -1.63 -8.79 3.31
N VAL A 39 -1.49 -9.17 2.04
CA VAL A 39 -1.82 -8.35 0.87
C VAL A 39 -2.50 -9.22 -0.18
N GLU A 40 -3.64 -8.77 -0.69
CA GLU A 40 -4.38 -9.44 -1.76
C GLU A 40 -4.85 -8.46 -2.83
N LYS A 41 -4.75 -8.89 -4.09
CA LYS A 41 -5.34 -8.20 -5.24
C LYS A 41 -6.79 -8.62 -5.42
N LEU A 42 -7.72 -7.67 -5.32
CA LEU A 42 -9.14 -7.91 -5.55
C LEU A 42 -9.45 -7.99 -7.05
N THR A 43 -10.02 -9.12 -7.45
CA THR A 43 -10.26 -9.48 -8.86
C THR A 43 -11.31 -8.64 -9.56
N SER A 44 -12.27 -8.05 -8.83
CA SER A 44 -13.44 -7.37 -9.41
C SER A 44 -13.28 -5.86 -9.64
N SER A 45 -12.28 -5.21 -9.04
CA SER A 45 -12.36 -3.75 -8.85
C SER A 45 -11.02 -2.99 -8.91
N GLN A 46 -9.95 -3.59 -9.43
CA GLN A 46 -8.60 -3.00 -9.32
C GLN A 46 -8.22 -2.68 -7.86
N GLY A 47 -8.88 -3.29 -6.88
CA GLY A 47 -8.66 -3.04 -5.47
C GLY A 47 -7.46 -3.81 -4.94
N ILE A 48 -6.81 -3.25 -3.93
CA ILE A 48 -5.82 -3.94 -3.11
C ILE A 48 -6.38 -3.95 -1.69
N HIS A 49 -6.39 -5.14 -1.07
CA HIS A 49 -6.65 -5.30 0.35
C HIS A 49 -5.34 -5.53 1.07
N ILE A 50 -5.13 -4.77 2.15
CA ILE A 50 -3.95 -4.83 3.01
C ILE A 50 -4.44 -5.05 4.43
N LYS A 51 -3.91 -6.07 5.10
CA LYS A 51 -4.12 -6.31 6.53
C LYS A 51 -2.84 -5.94 7.26
N THR A 52 -2.94 -5.07 8.25
CA THR A 52 -1.88 -4.76 9.19
C THR A 52 -2.22 -5.35 10.56
N LYS A 53 -1.29 -5.27 11.52
CA LYS A 53 -1.59 -5.59 12.93
C LYS A 53 -2.71 -4.72 13.53
N ALA A 54 -2.86 -3.49 13.04
CA ALA A 54 -3.78 -2.50 13.63
C ALA A 54 -5.14 -2.46 12.95
N ASN A 55 -5.21 -2.69 11.63
CA ASN A 55 -6.42 -2.46 10.84
C ASN A 55 -6.41 -3.18 9.48
N ASN A 56 -7.47 -2.95 8.70
CA ASN A 56 -7.57 -3.35 7.30
C ASN A 56 -7.70 -2.10 6.43
N ILE A 57 -7.01 -2.08 5.29
CA ILE A 57 -6.95 -0.97 4.35
C ILE A 57 -7.36 -1.48 2.96
N TRP A 58 -8.24 -0.74 2.30
CA TRP A 58 -8.67 -1.02 0.93
C TRP A 58 -8.33 0.15 0.02
N ILE A 59 -7.56 -0.12 -1.03
CA ILE A 59 -7.10 0.89 -1.99
C ILE A 59 -7.67 0.56 -3.35
N ASP A 60 -8.42 1.48 -3.95
CA ASP A 60 -8.79 1.39 -5.37
C ASP A 60 -7.65 1.96 -6.24
N SER A 61 -6.93 1.08 -6.96
CA SER A 61 -5.75 1.47 -7.75
C SER A 61 -6.08 2.25 -9.02
N SER A 62 -7.36 2.42 -9.39
CA SER A 62 -7.77 3.12 -10.61
C SER A 62 -7.49 4.64 -10.58
N HIS A 63 -7.32 5.24 -9.40
CA HIS A 63 -7.05 6.68 -9.21
C HIS A 63 -5.75 6.95 -8.44
N VAL A 64 -4.92 5.92 -8.23
CA VAL A 64 -3.66 6.06 -7.48
C VAL A 64 -2.60 6.67 -8.39
N SER A 65 -2.57 8.00 -8.43
CA SER A 65 -1.37 8.77 -8.79
C SER A 65 -0.58 9.05 -7.50
N ALA A 66 -0.26 8.00 -6.74
CA ALA A 66 0.44 8.20 -5.48
C ALA A 66 1.94 8.31 -5.73
N ALA A 67 2.57 9.36 -5.23
CA ALA A 67 3.98 9.26 -4.90
C ALA A 67 4.06 8.42 -3.62
N TRP A 68 4.92 7.41 -3.62
CA TRP A 68 5.14 6.54 -2.46
C TRP A 68 6.62 6.51 -2.08
N GLN A 69 6.89 6.48 -0.79
CA GLN A 69 8.23 6.34 -0.23
C GLN A 69 8.25 5.15 0.71
N VAL A 70 9.17 4.21 0.47
CA VAL A 70 9.45 3.11 1.38
C VAL A 70 10.66 3.50 2.22
N ARG A 71 10.56 3.34 3.53
CA ARG A 71 11.70 3.46 4.45
C ARG A 71 12.01 2.08 5.01
N ASP A 72 13.29 1.73 4.97
CA ASP A 72 13.85 0.59 5.69
C ASP A 72 14.63 1.18 6.87
N ASP A 73 14.22 0.86 8.10
CA ASP A 73 15.03 1.19 9.29
C ASP A 73 16.32 0.37 9.23
N ILE A 74 17.45 1.05 8.99
CA ILE A 74 18.83 0.52 9.07
C ILE A 74 19.29 0.51 10.53
#